data_AF-A0A9X3XGN0-F1
#
_entry.id   AF-A0A9X3XGN0-F1
#
_cell.length_a   1.000
_cell.length_b   1.000
_cell.length_c   1.000
_cell.angle_alpha   90.00
_cell.angle_beta   90.00
_cell.angle_gamma   90.00
#
_symmetry.space_group_name_H-M   'P 1'
#
loop_
_entity.id
_entity.type
_entity.pdbx_description
1 polymer ?
#
loop_
_entity_poly.entity_id
_entity_poly.type
_entity_poly.pdbx_seq_one_letter_code
_entity_poly.pdbx_strand_id
1 'polypeptide(L)'
;MSDVMKVMSFEKILEITLKDYYTKGKIFGIEEKDFYRDIDNSIEMNFCGEYLRFPVGPAAGPHTQLTQNFLVAYLTGCRYFEPKTVQIVDGKEMQEMIARPCIDVKNVGYNVEWSTELTVEEAKEEYIKASVLLQVMGIELGLSDVKDFILNISVGYDLKGIQSKKISDFIDDLKESKDTKAFKECIEVLKKNINNFKRFKLEDIDKISSKITNIITLSTMHGCKASEILDIATHLLSNKKINTLLKCNSTLLGYDAVRKILDDLGYNDIELKREDFEHDLQFDMAKEIIAKLLQIGKENDVTFGVKLTNTLPVVNNRNIMPGDAMYMSGKPLYPIAINVAKNIASEFKDINMSISGGIDKNNVLDVFNTGIAPITIATLFLQPKGYINNITVLNEMKKAGHAPKGLNIEALNELADKAKNDSNYKNKGNGKVLEDKLETFDCLKNCGICVDVCPNRANMRVPVEGLSANYQIAHVENMCNECGNCHMSCPKGGFPYLKKVTIYKNLEEFNNSKNTGLLRIEEDKFLLREEGKEYIYVVNSKEEKSKLEITAETILKDYSYYIDEGNTLKEEELKNYV
;
A
#
# COMPACT_ATOMS: atom_id res chain seq x y z
N MET A 1 -5.14 16.38 15.07
CA MET A 1 -4.29 15.41 14.38
C MET A 1 -3.78 16.10 13.13
N SER A 2 -2.61 15.71 12.65
CA SER A 2 -1.94 16.35 11.53
C SER A 2 -2.43 15.90 10.16
N ASP A 3 -3.27 14.85 10.10
CA ASP A 3 -3.87 14.23 8.91
C ASP A 3 -2.94 14.05 7.69
N VAL A 4 -1.63 14.07 7.93
CA VAL A 4 -0.57 14.09 6.93
C VAL A 4 0.44 12.99 7.27
N MET A 5 0.62 12.12 6.31
CA MET A 5 1.63 11.07 6.36
C MET A 5 3.02 11.66 6.13
N LYS A 6 3.92 11.52 7.10
CA LYS A 6 5.31 12.00 7.02
C LYS A 6 6.27 10.85 6.73
N VAL A 7 7.29 11.16 5.94
CA VAL A 7 8.38 10.21 5.63
C VAL A 7 9.37 10.09 6.80
N MET A 8 10.07 8.96 6.85
CA MET A 8 11.17 8.73 7.78
C MET A 8 12.51 8.74 7.06
N SER A 9 13.59 9.04 7.79
CA SER A 9 14.94 8.83 7.27
C SER A 9 15.21 7.33 7.13
N PHE A 10 16.09 6.97 6.18
CA PHE A 10 16.49 5.58 5.99
C PHE A 10 17.14 4.99 7.26
N GLU A 11 17.96 5.77 7.97
CA GLU A 11 18.58 5.37 9.23
C GLU A 11 17.54 5.02 10.30
N LYS A 12 16.47 5.83 10.42
CA LYS A 12 15.39 5.55 11.37
C LYS A 12 14.62 4.28 11.02
N ILE A 13 14.29 4.09 9.74
CA ILE A 13 13.61 2.88 9.26
C ILE A 13 14.47 1.64 9.52
N LEU A 14 15.78 1.72 9.24
CA LEU A 14 16.71 0.63 9.46
C LEU A 14 16.85 0.30 10.96
N GLU A 15 16.99 1.32 11.80
CA GLU A 15 17.06 1.16 13.25
C GLU A 15 15.82 0.45 13.78
N ILE A 16 14.62 0.94 13.45
CA ILE A 16 13.36 0.30 13.86
C ILE A 16 13.31 -1.15 13.38
N THR A 17 13.65 -1.39 12.10
CA THR A 17 13.63 -2.72 11.50
C THR A 17 14.52 -3.72 12.26
N LEU A 18 15.78 -3.35 12.51
CA LEU A 18 16.74 -4.23 13.19
C LEU A 18 16.39 -4.41 14.67
N LYS A 19 15.97 -3.34 15.36
CA LYS A 19 15.59 -3.40 16.78
C LYS A 19 14.33 -4.23 16.99
N ASP A 20 13.29 -4.03 16.18
CA ASP A 20 12.08 -4.85 16.20
C ASP A 20 12.45 -6.33 16.00
N TYR A 21 13.27 -6.64 14.98
CA TYR A 21 13.62 -8.01 14.67
C TYR A 21 14.40 -8.69 15.79
N TYR A 22 15.53 -8.11 16.19
CA TYR A 22 16.43 -8.77 17.15
C TYR A 22 15.94 -8.77 18.59
N THR A 23 15.09 -7.82 18.98
CA THR A 23 14.64 -7.70 20.37
C THR A 23 13.21 -8.18 20.58
N LYS A 24 12.37 -8.17 19.54
CA LYS A 24 10.94 -8.51 19.65
C LYS A 24 10.47 -9.63 18.72
N GLY A 25 11.31 -10.15 17.82
CA GLY A 25 10.93 -11.24 16.90
C GLY A 25 9.80 -10.86 15.93
N LYS A 26 9.73 -9.57 15.55
CA LYS A 26 8.76 -9.01 14.61
C LYS A 26 9.41 -7.88 13.83
N ILE A 27 8.77 -7.36 12.78
CA ILE A 27 9.18 -6.13 12.09
C ILE A 27 7.91 -5.33 11.77
N PHE A 28 7.81 -4.09 12.28
CA PHE A 28 6.63 -3.22 12.09
C PHE A 28 5.31 -3.95 12.36
N GLY A 29 5.28 -4.86 13.34
CA GLY A 29 4.10 -5.65 13.71
C GLY A 29 3.82 -6.93 12.91
N ILE A 30 4.65 -7.32 11.93
CA ILE A 30 4.61 -8.69 11.37
C ILE A 30 5.51 -9.58 12.22
N GLU A 31 4.96 -10.64 12.81
CA GLU A 31 5.72 -11.58 13.63
C GLU A 31 6.59 -12.50 12.75
N GLU A 32 7.75 -12.93 13.26
CA GLU A 32 8.69 -13.75 12.49
C GLU A 32 8.07 -15.06 11.97
N LYS A 33 7.13 -15.64 12.71
CA LYS A 33 6.39 -16.84 12.26
C LYS A 33 5.55 -16.61 10.99
N ASP A 34 5.22 -15.36 10.69
CA ASP A 34 4.48 -14.95 9.49
C ASP A 34 5.44 -14.46 8.39
N PHE A 35 6.76 -14.58 8.58
CA PHE A 35 7.71 -14.35 7.50
C PHE A 35 7.66 -15.53 6.52
N TYR A 36 7.45 -15.22 5.25
CA TYR A 36 7.39 -16.21 4.20
C TYR A 36 8.81 -16.69 3.85
N ARG A 37 9.20 -17.86 4.38
CA ARG A 37 10.53 -18.45 4.25
C ARG A 37 10.60 -19.65 3.29
N ASP A 38 9.49 -20.05 2.71
CA ASP A 38 9.44 -21.15 1.74
C ASP A 38 9.98 -20.67 0.39
N ILE A 39 11.31 -20.65 0.27
CA ILE A 39 12.03 -20.24 -0.94
C ILE A 39 11.95 -21.39 -1.95
N ASP A 40 10.98 -21.30 -2.85
CA ASP A 40 10.91 -22.11 -4.05
C ASP A 40 10.83 -21.22 -5.29
N ASN A 41 11.25 -21.79 -6.41
CA ASN A 41 11.28 -21.12 -7.70
C ASN A 41 10.22 -21.67 -8.67
N SER A 42 9.22 -22.39 -8.15
CA SER A 42 8.26 -23.09 -9.03
C SER A 42 7.54 -22.10 -9.95
N ILE A 43 7.15 -20.94 -9.43
CA ILE A 43 6.39 -19.93 -10.18
C ILE A 43 7.22 -18.67 -10.50
N GLU A 44 8.55 -18.80 -10.55
CA GLU A 44 9.44 -17.71 -10.95
C GLU A 44 9.23 -17.32 -12.42
N MET A 45 9.40 -16.05 -12.76
CA MET A 45 9.30 -15.58 -14.13
C MET A 45 10.28 -14.45 -14.45
N ASN A 46 10.51 -14.24 -15.74
CA ASN A 46 11.06 -13.00 -16.25
C ASN A 46 9.90 -12.11 -16.68
N PHE A 47 9.81 -10.89 -16.14
CA PHE A 47 8.81 -9.92 -16.55
C PHE A 47 9.50 -8.64 -16.99
N CYS A 48 9.31 -8.26 -18.26
CA CYS A 48 9.96 -7.09 -18.87
C CYS A 48 11.50 -7.10 -18.74
N GLY A 49 12.14 -8.26 -18.78
CA GLY A 49 13.59 -8.41 -18.67
C GLY A 49 14.11 -8.51 -17.23
N GLU A 50 13.25 -8.37 -16.21
CA GLU A 50 13.62 -8.44 -14.79
C GLU A 50 13.21 -9.78 -14.18
N TYR A 51 14.02 -10.28 -13.23
CA TYR A 51 13.73 -11.50 -12.48
C TYR A 51 12.67 -11.24 -11.41
N LEU A 52 11.65 -12.10 -11.36
CA LEU A 52 10.55 -12.02 -10.41
C LEU A 52 10.27 -13.40 -9.82
N ARG A 53 10.58 -13.60 -8.54
CA ARG A 53 10.41 -14.92 -7.90
C ARG A 53 8.94 -15.28 -7.68
N PHE A 54 8.15 -14.34 -7.20
CA PHE A 54 6.71 -14.52 -6.99
C PHE A 54 5.91 -13.43 -7.69
N PRO A 55 5.09 -13.74 -8.71
CA PRO A 55 4.37 -12.72 -9.47
C PRO A 55 3.10 -12.21 -8.76
N VAL A 56 3.23 -11.89 -7.46
CA VAL A 56 2.18 -11.34 -6.61
C VAL A 56 2.70 -10.25 -5.68
N GLY A 57 1.87 -9.26 -5.41
CA GLY A 57 2.12 -8.28 -4.35
C GLY A 57 1.13 -7.11 -4.32
N PRO A 58 1.48 -5.99 -3.67
CA PRO A 58 0.55 -4.90 -3.49
C PRO A 58 0.34 -4.07 -4.76
N ALA A 59 -0.91 -3.68 -5.00
CA ALA A 59 -1.27 -2.78 -6.10
C ALA A 59 -0.96 -1.31 -5.77
N ALA A 60 -0.85 -0.46 -6.79
CA ALA A 60 -0.73 0.99 -6.62
C ALA A 60 -1.91 1.52 -5.81
N GLY A 61 -1.64 1.91 -4.57
CA GLY A 61 -2.68 2.16 -3.57
C GLY A 61 -2.09 2.47 -2.20
N PRO A 62 -2.90 2.37 -1.13
CA PRO A 62 -2.51 2.89 0.19
C PRO A 62 -1.31 2.15 0.81
N HIS A 63 -1.05 0.90 0.41
CA HIS A 63 0.08 0.10 0.91
C HIS A 63 1.43 0.41 0.24
N THR A 64 1.48 1.24 -0.80
CA THR A 64 2.68 1.40 -1.64
C THR A 64 3.21 2.83 -1.65
N GLN A 65 3.05 3.52 -0.53
CA GLN A 65 3.52 4.91 -0.35
C GLN A 65 4.79 5.00 0.49
N LEU A 66 4.89 4.24 1.58
CA LEU A 66 5.98 4.34 2.56
C LEU A 66 6.87 3.10 2.56
N THR A 67 8.17 3.30 2.80
CA THR A 67 9.22 2.28 2.77
C THR A 67 8.91 1.07 3.66
N GLN A 68 8.44 1.29 4.89
CA GLN A 68 8.13 0.20 5.83
C GLN A 68 7.03 -0.73 5.31
N ASN A 69 6.14 -0.21 4.46
CA ASN A 69 5.03 -0.96 3.89
C ASN A 69 5.50 -1.94 2.81
N PHE A 70 6.46 -1.53 1.98
CA PHE A 70 7.14 -2.42 1.05
C PHE A 70 7.84 -3.56 1.81
N LEU A 71 8.52 -3.24 2.93
CA LEU A 71 9.18 -4.25 3.75
C LEU A 71 8.19 -5.27 4.33
N VAL A 72 7.10 -4.85 4.99
CA VAL A 72 6.13 -5.81 5.56
C VAL A 72 5.41 -6.64 4.50
N ALA A 73 5.16 -6.10 3.31
CA ALA A 73 4.65 -6.85 2.19
C ALA A 73 5.68 -7.88 1.67
N TYR A 74 6.97 -7.52 1.58
CA TYR A 74 8.05 -8.43 1.23
C TYR A 74 8.21 -9.58 2.21
N LEU A 75 8.14 -9.28 3.52
CA LEU A 75 8.19 -10.27 4.60
C LEU A 75 7.09 -11.32 4.47
N THR A 76 5.92 -10.95 3.94
CA THR A 76 4.76 -11.85 3.77
C THR A 76 4.68 -12.48 2.37
N GLY A 77 5.78 -12.45 1.60
CA GLY A 77 5.93 -13.15 0.33
C GLY A 77 5.62 -12.34 -0.93
N CYS A 78 5.36 -11.02 -0.82
CA CYS A 78 5.18 -10.19 -2.01
C CYS A 78 6.53 -9.98 -2.73
N ARG A 79 6.54 -10.04 -4.06
CA ARG A 79 7.72 -9.72 -4.90
C ARG A 79 7.39 -8.80 -6.07
N TYR A 80 6.12 -8.56 -6.37
CA TYR A 80 5.73 -7.57 -7.37
C TYR A 80 5.04 -6.39 -6.71
N PHE A 81 5.69 -5.23 -6.72
CA PHE A 81 5.21 -4.03 -6.05
C PHE A 81 4.83 -2.98 -7.06
N GLU A 82 3.68 -2.34 -6.87
CA GLU A 82 3.29 -1.18 -7.66
C GLU A 82 3.26 0.05 -6.77
N PRO A 83 4.33 0.88 -6.77
CA PRO A 83 4.34 2.16 -6.08
C PRO A 83 3.11 3.03 -6.42
N LYS A 84 2.62 3.78 -5.44
CA LYS A 84 1.46 4.66 -5.61
C LYS A 84 1.72 5.68 -6.72
N THR A 85 0.68 5.95 -7.51
CA THR A 85 0.77 6.84 -8.67
C THR A 85 1.25 8.24 -8.29
N VAL A 86 2.23 8.75 -9.03
CA VAL A 86 2.67 10.16 -8.97
C VAL A 86 2.09 10.98 -10.11
N GLN A 87 1.86 12.27 -9.84
CA GLN A 87 1.38 13.26 -10.82
C GLN A 87 1.91 14.66 -10.48
N ILE A 88 1.57 15.68 -11.28
CA ILE A 88 2.03 17.07 -11.01
C ILE A 88 1.51 17.57 -9.66
N VAL A 89 0.22 17.35 -9.39
CA VAL A 89 -0.46 17.70 -8.14
C VAL A 89 -0.05 16.70 -7.06
N ASP A 90 0.68 17.16 -6.06
CA ASP A 90 1.31 16.33 -5.03
C ASP A 90 1.42 17.07 -3.69
N GLY A 91 1.92 16.38 -2.66
CA GLY A 91 2.18 16.98 -1.34
C GLY A 91 0.95 17.67 -0.76
N LYS A 92 1.15 18.89 -0.24
CA LYS A 92 0.09 19.66 0.44
C LYS A 92 -1.14 19.94 -0.44
N GLU A 93 -0.94 20.22 -1.72
CA GLU A 93 -2.07 20.45 -2.65
C GLU A 93 -2.93 19.18 -2.79
N MET A 94 -2.29 18.01 -2.93
CA MET A 94 -2.99 16.73 -2.96
C MET A 94 -3.67 16.41 -1.62
N GLN A 95 -2.98 16.67 -0.50
CA GLN A 95 -3.51 16.42 0.84
C GLN A 95 -4.78 17.22 1.11
N GLU A 96 -4.82 18.50 0.70
CA GLU A 96 -6.00 19.36 0.84
C GLU A 96 -7.19 18.92 -0.04
N MET A 97 -6.92 18.22 -1.15
CA MET A 97 -7.95 17.70 -2.05
C MET A 97 -8.55 16.37 -1.59
N ILE A 98 -7.87 15.61 -0.73
CA ILE A 98 -8.35 14.31 -0.25
C ILE A 98 -9.18 14.52 1.00
N ALA A 99 -10.50 14.48 0.82
CA ALA A 99 -11.42 14.54 1.94
C ALA A 99 -11.44 13.21 2.72
N ARG A 100 -11.48 13.29 4.06
CA ARG A 100 -11.32 12.15 4.97
C ARG A 100 -12.58 11.90 5.83
N PRO A 101 -12.86 10.65 6.26
CA PRO A 101 -12.14 9.42 5.93
C PRO A 101 -12.27 9.09 4.44
N CYS A 102 -11.20 8.52 3.86
CA CYS A 102 -11.11 8.30 2.41
C CYS A 102 -11.16 6.83 1.99
N ILE A 103 -11.25 5.88 2.94
CA ILE A 103 -11.30 4.44 2.72
C ILE A 103 -12.40 3.78 3.57
N ASP A 104 -13.29 3.03 2.94
CA ASP A 104 -14.25 2.12 3.57
C ASP A 104 -14.10 0.69 3.02
N VAL A 105 -13.50 -0.21 3.79
CA VAL A 105 -13.36 -1.63 3.42
C VAL A 105 -14.07 -2.53 4.43
N LYS A 106 -15.29 -2.94 4.07
CA LYS A 106 -16.07 -3.98 4.76
C LYS A 106 -16.15 -5.22 3.89
N ASN A 107 -17.33 -5.50 3.34
CA ASN A 107 -17.52 -6.55 2.33
C ASN A 107 -17.00 -6.09 0.95
N VAL A 108 -17.41 -4.87 0.56
CA VAL A 108 -16.93 -4.17 -0.64
C VAL A 108 -15.92 -3.11 -0.19
N GLY A 109 -14.90 -2.87 -1.02
CA GLY A 109 -13.99 -1.75 -0.80
C GLY A 109 -14.47 -0.52 -1.53
N TYR A 110 -14.40 0.64 -0.88
CA TYR A 110 -14.65 1.93 -1.47
C TYR A 110 -13.56 2.91 -1.06
N ASN A 111 -13.17 3.80 -1.98
CA ASN A 111 -12.27 4.91 -1.67
C ASN A 111 -12.69 6.19 -2.39
N VAL A 112 -12.17 7.32 -1.92
CA VAL A 112 -12.24 8.64 -2.59
C VAL A 112 -10.85 9.26 -2.82
N GLU A 113 -9.77 8.59 -2.38
CA GLU A 113 -8.39 8.99 -2.68
C GLU A 113 -7.94 8.63 -4.11
N TRP A 114 -6.96 9.36 -4.65
CA TRP A 114 -6.46 9.17 -6.03
C TRP A 114 -4.97 8.83 -6.07
N SER A 115 -4.10 9.84 -5.96
CA SER A 115 -2.65 9.75 -6.13
C SER A 115 -1.91 9.76 -4.79
N THR A 116 -0.59 9.65 -4.82
CA THR A 116 0.23 9.75 -3.61
C THR A 116 0.02 11.09 -2.90
N GLU A 117 -0.08 11.03 -1.57
CA GLU A 117 -0.14 12.22 -0.72
C GLU A 117 1.25 12.85 -0.48
N LEU A 118 2.31 12.13 -0.84
CA LEU A 118 3.68 12.62 -0.76
C LEU A 118 3.96 13.59 -1.91
N THR A 119 4.96 14.44 -1.76
CA THR A 119 5.56 15.09 -2.94
C THR A 119 6.19 14.04 -3.86
N VAL A 120 6.35 14.36 -5.14
CA VAL A 120 7.03 13.48 -6.12
C VAL A 120 8.45 13.14 -5.68
N GLU A 121 9.16 14.10 -5.06
CA GLU A 121 10.49 13.87 -4.52
C GLU A 121 10.45 12.90 -3.33
N GLU A 122 9.57 13.11 -2.35
CA GLU A 122 9.40 12.17 -1.22
C GLU A 122 9.01 10.77 -1.70
N ALA A 123 8.09 10.65 -2.67
CA ALA A 123 7.72 9.37 -3.25
C ALA A 123 8.92 8.68 -3.91
N LYS A 124 9.73 9.42 -4.69
CA LYS A 124 10.98 8.92 -5.28
C LYS A 124 11.93 8.40 -4.21
N GLU A 125 12.14 9.18 -3.15
CA GLU A 125 13.02 8.79 -2.03
C GLU A 125 12.52 7.52 -1.34
N GLU A 126 11.22 7.41 -1.04
CA GLU A 126 10.64 6.22 -0.42
C GLU A 126 10.80 4.96 -1.30
N TYR A 127 10.68 5.09 -2.63
CA TYR A 127 10.84 3.94 -3.54
C TYR A 127 12.31 3.51 -3.67
N ILE A 128 13.25 4.46 -3.62
CA ILE A 128 14.70 4.16 -3.55
C ILE A 128 15.03 3.47 -2.23
N LYS A 129 14.59 4.04 -1.10
CA LYS A 129 14.78 3.46 0.24
C LYS A 129 14.19 2.05 0.32
N ALA A 130 12.99 1.84 -0.20
CA ALA A 130 12.35 0.52 -0.25
C ALA A 130 13.20 -0.49 -1.04
N SER A 131 13.60 -0.16 -2.27
CA SER A 131 14.40 -1.07 -3.09
C SER A 131 15.73 -1.45 -2.42
N VAL A 132 16.41 -0.50 -1.78
CA VAL A 132 17.64 -0.78 -1.03
C VAL A 132 17.34 -1.66 0.19
N LEU A 133 16.34 -1.30 0.99
CA LEU A 133 15.98 -2.03 2.21
C LEU A 133 15.56 -3.48 1.93
N LEU A 134 14.80 -3.72 0.86
CA LEU A 134 14.37 -5.07 0.50
C LEU A 134 15.54 -5.97 0.12
N GLN A 135 16.54 -5.47 -0.62
CA GLN A 135 17.75 -6.22 -0.95
C GLN A 135 18.57 -6.55 0.31
N VAL A 136 18.76 -5.57 1.19
CA VAL A 136 19.48 -5.73 2.47
C VAL A 136 18.79 -6.75 3.38
N MET A 137 17.48 -6.59 3.59
CA MET A 137 16.71 -7.48 4.46
C MET A 137 16.49 -8.85 3.83
N GLY A 138 16.52 -8.96 2.50
CA GLY A 138 16.59 -10.23 1.79
C GLY A 138 17.76 -11.08 2.27
N ILE A 139 18.96 -10.50 2.33
CA ILE A 139 20.18 -11.17 2.80
C ILE A 139 20.13 -11.36 4.32
N GLU A 140 19.83 -10.30 5.09
CA GLU A 140 19.86 -10.35 6.56
C GLU A 140 18.93 -11.41 7.13
N LEU A 141 17.75 -11.55 6.55
CA LEU A 141 16.76 -12.53 7.00
C LEU A 141 16.93 -13.89 6.31
N GLY A 142 17.80 -14.01 5.30
CA GLY A 142 17.95 -15.20 4.46
C GLY A 142 16.69 -15.54 3.67
N LEU A 143 16.05 -14.52 3.10
CA LEU A 143 14.88 -14.63 2.23
C LEU A 143 15.28 -14.63 0.75
N SER A 144 16.39 -13.97 0.40
CA SER A 144 16.96 -13.96 -0.96
C SER A 144 18.41 -13.47 -0.91
N ASP A 145 19.24 -13.96 -1.83
CA ASP A 145 20.61 -13.52 -2.09
C ASP A 145 20.73 -12.65 -3.35
N VAL A 146 19.63 -12.47 -4.07
CA VAL A 146 19.50 -11.64 -5.27
C VAL A 146 18.31 -10.68 -5.15
N LYS A 147 18.28 -9.62 -5.97
CA LYS A 147 17.06 -8.81 -6.18
C LYS A 147 16.02 -9.69 -6.88
N ASP A 148 15.06 -10.20 -6.11
CA ASP A 148 14.05 -11.18 -6.55
C ASP A 148 12.64 -10.58 -6.71
N PHE A 149 12.58 -9.25 -6.77
CA PHE A 149 11.37 -8.45 -6.82
C PHE A 149 11.44 -7.34 -7.88
N ILE A 150 10.26 -6.86 -8.29
CA ILE A 150 10.10 -5.77 -9.25
C ILE A 150 9.30 -4.63 -8.59
N LEU A 151 9.74 -3.38 -8.80
CA LEU A 151 8.95 -2.18 -8.57
C LEU A 151 8.44 -1.67 -9.91
N ASN A 152 7.12 -1.77 -10.15
CA ASN A 152 6.46 -1.22 -11.33
C ASN A 152 5.84 0.13 -11.00
N ILE A 153 6.59 1.21 -11.25
CA ILE A 153 6.21 2.57 -10.89
C ILE A 153 4.93 2.98 -11.60
N SER A 154 4.14 3.87 -11.01
CA SER A 154 2.89 4.34 -11.62
C SER A 154 2.93 5.85 -11.80
N VAL A 155 2.55 6.32 -12.98
CA VAL A 155 2.38 7.75 -13.28
C VAL A 155 1.02 7.97 -13.93
N GLY A 156 0.45 9.15 -13.76
CA GLY A 156 -0.77 9.53 -14.44
C GLY A 156 -0.98 11.03 -14.38
N TYR A 157 -1.32 11.68 -15.50
CA TYR A 157 -1.82 13.04 -15.62
C TYR A 157 -2.13 13.29 -17.11
N ASP A 158 -1.89 14.50 -17.62
CA ASP A 158 -1.74 14.80 -19.05
C ASP A 158 -0.28 14.63 -19.53
N LEU A 159 -0.08 14.62 -20.85
CA LEU A 159 1.22 14.48 -21.51
C LEU A 159 2.20 15.57 -21.08
N LYS A 160 1.72 16.82 -20.98
CA LYS A 160 2.54 17.96 -20.55
C LYS A 160 3.10 17.72 -19.15
N GLY A 161 2.32 17.12 -18.27
CA GLY A 161 2.71 16.75 -16.92
C GLY A 161 3.73 15.63 -16.89
N ILE A 162 3.51 14.58 -17.67
CA ILE A 162 4.48 13.49 -17.79
C ILE A 162 5.81 13.98 -18.38
N GLN A 163 5.77 14.92 -19.32
CA GLN A 163 6.95 15.57 -19.90
C GLN A 163 7.59 16.63 -19.01
N SER A 164 6.93 17.05 -17.93
CA SER A 164 7.49 18.04 -17.00
C SER A 164 8.79 17.51 -16.40
N LYS A 165 9.73 18.40 -16.09
CA LYS A 165 10.99 18.03 -15.44
C LYS A 165 10.76 17.21 -14.17
N LYS A 166 9.75 17.57 -13.37
CA LYS A 166 9.37 16.90 -12.12
C LYS A 166 9.08 15.41 -12.31
N ILE A 167 8.22 15.05 -13.27
CA ILE A 167 7.86 13.64 -13.53
C ILE A 167 8.92 12.93 -14.38
N SER A 168 9.52 13.65 -15.33
CA SER A 168 10.61 13.15 -16.15
C SER A 168 11.80 12.69 -15.29
N ASP A 169 12.24 13.52 -14.34
CA ASP A 169 13.34 13.18 -13.43
C ASP A 169 12.95 12.02 -12.52
N PHE A 170 11.72 11.96 -12.01
CA PHE A 170 11.21 10.82 -11.24
C PHE A 170 11.37 9.50 -11.99
N ILE A 171 10.98 9.46 -13.28
CA ILE A 171 11.10 8.27 -14.11
C ILE A 171 12.59 7.92 -14.33
N ASP A 172 13.41 8.90 -14.70
CA ASP A 172 14.81 8.67 -15.06
C ASP A 172 15.66 8.25 -13.84
N ASP A 173 15.45 8.90 -12.69
CA ASP A 173 16.14 8.59 -11.43
C ASP A 173 15.76 7.18 -10.91
N LEU A 174 14.53 6.71 -11.13
CA LEU A 174 14.14 5.35 -10.74
C LEU A 174 14.59 4.29 -11.76
N LYS A 175 14.89 4.66 -13.00
CA LYS A 175 15.58 3.74 -13.92
C LYS A 175 17.00 3.42 -13.44
N GLU A 176 17.69 4.40 -12.87
CA GLU A 176 19.05 4.25 -12.35
C GLU A 176 19.32 5.27 -11.24
N SER A 177 19.24 4.86 -9.98
CA SER A 177 19.22 5.77 -8.83
C SER A 177 20.60 6.09 -8.25
N LYS A 178 21.68 5.52 -8.77
CA LYS A 178 23.03 5.58 -8.17
C LYS A 178 23.50 7.01 -7.83
N ASP A 179 23.10 7.98 -8.64
CA ASP A 179 23.55 9.37 -8.53
C ASP A 179 22.66 10.23 -7.63
N THR A 180 21.47 9.72 -7.28
CA THR A 180 20.53 10.39 -6.39
C THR A 180 21.08 10.53 -4.98
N LYS A 181 20.67 11.60 -4.29
CA LYS A 181 21.01 11.82 -2.88
C LYS A 181 20.51 10.67 -1.99
N ALA A 182 19.26 10.25 -2.18
CA ALA A 182 18.64 9.18 -1.40
C ALA A 182 19.41 7.86 -1.48
N PHE A 183 19.84 7.44 -2.68
CA PHE A 183 20.59 6.19 -2.83
C PHE A 183 21.95 6.28 -2.11
N LYS A 184 22.69 7.37 -2.31
CA LYS A 184 23.98 7.62 -1.65
C LYS A 184 23.84 7.62 -0.13
N GLU A 185 22.82 8.27 0.40
CA GLU A 185 22.51 8.28 1.83
C GLU A 185 22.21 6.87 2.36
N CYS A 186 21.41 6.07 1.64
CA CYS A 186 21.14 4.69 2.04
C CYS A 186 22.45 3.89 2.15
N ILE A 187 23.33 3.98 1.15
CA ILE A 187 24.62 3.28 1.14
C ILE A 187 25.52 3.71 2.31
N GLU A 188 25.62 5.01 2.59
CA GLU A 188 26.43 5.52 3.71
C GLU A 188 25.87 5.08 5.07
N VAL A 189 24.55 5.11 5.24
CA VAL A 189 23.88 4.60 6.45
C VAL A 189 24.15 3.11 6.65
N LEU A 190 24.11 2.31 5.58
CA LEU A 190 24.42 0.87 5.66
C LEU A 190 25.86 0.62 6.10
N LYS A 191 26.83 1.35 5.53
CA LYS A 191 28.24 1.26 5.93
C LYS A 191 28.43 1.62 7.40
N LYS A 192 27.84 2.73 7.85
CA LYS A 192 27.90 3.18 9.24
C LYS A 192 27.33 2.15 10.22
N ASN A 193 26.26 1.47 9.82
CA ASN A 193 25.51 0.53 10.66
C ASN A 193 25.87 -0.94 10.43
N ILE A 194 26.96 -1.24 9.69
CA ILE A 194 27.25 -2.61 9.23
C ILE A 194 27.40 -3.63 10.39
N ASN A 195 27.87 -3.19 11.54
CA ASN A 195 28.05 -4.02 12.73
C ASN A 195 26.73 -4.42 13.42
N ASN A 196 25.61 -3.82 13.03
CA ASN A 196 24.29 -4.17 13.55
C ASN A 196 23.65 -5.35 12.81
N PHE A 197 24.24 -5.81 11.70
CA PHE A 197 23.74 -6.94 10.90
C PHE A 197 24.40 -8.26 11.30
N LYS A 198 23.64 -9.37 11.28
CA LYS A 198 24.21 -10.70 11.54
C LYS A 198 24.68 -11.36 10.25
N ARG A 199 23.93 -11.25 9.15
CA ARG A 199 24.24 -11.90 7.86
C ARG A 199 24.70 -10.92 6.78
N PHE A 200 24.08 -9.75 6.66
CA PHE A 200 24.47 -8.75 5.66
C PHE A 200 25.87 -8.20 5.96
N LYS A 201 26.75 -8.14 4.95
CA LYS A 201 28.17 -7.74 5.09
C LYS A 201 28.53 -6.56 4.19
N LEU A 202 29.69 -5.95 4.46
CA LEU A 202 30.19 -4.80 3.73
C LEU A 202 30.33 -5.09 2.23
N GLU A 203 30.74 -6.31 1.87
CA GLU A 203 30.85 -6.78 0.47
C GLU A 203 29.49 -6.92 -0.25
N ASP A 204 28.38 -6.99 0.49
CA ASP A 204 27.05 -7.07 -0.11
C ASP A 204 26.53 -5.69 -0.52
N ILE A 205 27.07 -4.60 0.04
CA ILE A 205 26.70 -3.22 -0.32
C ILE A 205 27.00 -2.96 -1.80
N ASP A 206 28.13 -3.45 -2.30
CA ASP A 206 28.54 -3.28 -3.71
C ASP A 206 27.65 -4.08 -4.68
N LYS A 207 26.88 -5.04 -4.18
CA LYS A 207 25.93 -5.86 -4.96
C LYS A 207 24.53 -5.26 -5.02
N ILE A 208 24.24 -4.22 -4.21
CA ILE A 208 22.93 -3.57 -4.22
C ILE A 208 22.72 -2.90 -5.57
N SER A 209 21.70 -3.36 -6.30
CA SER A 209 21.33 -2.76 -7.57
C SER A 209 20.72 -1.37 -7.34
N SER A 210 21.31 -0.38 -8.01
CA SER A 210 20.76 0.97 -8.15
C SER A 210 19.74 1.08 -9.29
N LYS A 211 19.62 0.05 -10.14
CA LYS A 211 18.54 -0.05 -11.14
C LYS A 211 17.26 -0.50 -10.44
N ILE A 212 16.38 0.45 -10.17
CA ILE A 212 15.15 0.20 -9.41
C ILE A 212 14.10 -0.41 -10.32
N THR A 213 13.84 0.20 -11.47
CA THR A 213 12.81 -0.25 -12.42
C THR A 213 13.14 -0.01 -13.87
N ASN A 214 12.57 -0.82 -14.75
CA ASN A 214 12.50 -0.58 -16.19
C ASN A 214 11.05 -0.66 -16.71
N ILE A 215 10.07 -0.59 -15.81
CA ILE A 215 8.66 -0.76 -16.11
C ILE A 215 7.80 0.29 -15.40
N ILE A 216 6.83 0.81 -16.14
CA ILE A 216 5.88 1.82 -15.68
C ILE A 216 4.45 1.43 -16.02
N THR A 217 3.54 1.70 -15.11
CA THR A 217 2.10 1.63 -15.36
C THR A 217 1.57 3.03 -15.59
N LEU A 218 0.97 3.25 -16.75
CA LEU A 218 0.21 4.46 -17.03
C LEU A 218 -1.17 4.34 -16.39
N SER A 219 -1.38 5.07 -15.30
CA SER A 219 -2.68 5.19 -14.65
C SER A 219 -3.50 6.26 -15.35
N THR A 220 -4.50 5.85 -16.12
CA THR A 220 -5.44 6.79 -16.75
C THR A 220 -6.51 7.20 -15.75
N MET A 221 -6.83 8.50 -15.72
CA MET A 221 -7.97 9.00 -14.95
C MET A 221 -9.27 8.69 -15.69
N HIS A 222 -10.37 8.53 -14.96
CA HIS A 222 -11.71 8.50 -15.57
C HIS A 222 -11.93 9.78 -16.40
N GLY A 223 -12.50 9.63 -17.59
CA GLY A 223 -12.71 10.71 -18.57
C GLY A 223 -11.47 11.14 -19.35
N CYS A 224 -10.32 10.44 -19.21
CA CYS A 224 -9.13 10.77 -19.99
C CYS A 224 -9.35 10.51 -21.49
N LYS A 225 -9.01 11.49 -22.33
CA LYS A 225 -9.20 11.39 -23.79
C LYS A 225 -8.33 10.30 -24.38
N ALA A 226 -8.89 9.52 -25.30
CA ALA A 226 -8.19 8.47 -26.04
C ALA A 226 -6.87 8.94 -26.69
N SER A 227 -6.85 10.13 -27.29
CA SER A 227 -5.63 10.70 -27.88
C SER A 227 -4.55 10.96 -26.83
N GLU A 228 -4.95 11.48 -25.66
CA GLU A 228 -4.03 11.76 -24.55
C GLU A 228 -3.38 10.47 -24.03
N ILE A 229 -4.17 9.40 -23.88
CA ILE A 229 -3.68 8.08 -23.49
C ILE A 229 -2.63 7.57 -24.48
N LEU A 230 -2.93 7.64 -25.77
CA LEU A 230 -2.03 7.21 -26.83
C LEU A 230 -0.73 8.04 -26.83
N ASP A 231 -0.82 9.36 -26.68
CA ASP A 231 0.32 10.25 -26.72
C ASP A 231 1.25 10.04 -25.51
N ILE A 232 0.69 9.90 -24.30
CA ILE A 232 1.48 9.61 -23.09
C ILE A 232 2.17 8.25 -23.22
N ALA A 233 1.45 7.20 -23.59
CA ALA A 233 2.03 5.86 -23.71
C ALA A 233 3.08 5.80 -24.84
N THR A 234 2.86 6.52 -25.95
CA THR A 234 3.85 6.66 -27.03
C THR A 234 5.12 7.35 -26.54
N HIS A 235 4.99 8.41 -25.73
CA HIS A 235 6.12 9.10 -25.13
C HIS A 235 6.92 8.18 -24.20
N LEU A 236 6.24 7.39 -23.36
CA LEU A 236 6.87 6.43 -22.45
C LEU A 236 7.64 5.34 -23.22
N LEU A 237 7.01 4.73 -24.23
CA LEU A 237 7.62 3.66 -25.02
C LEU A 237 8.75 4.18 -25.92
N SER A 238 8.57 5.31 -26.59
CA SER A 238 9.49 5.77 -27.64
C SER A 238 10.57 6.72 -27.15
N ASN A 239 10.21 7.71 -26.32
CA ASN A 239 11.16 8.71 -25.83
C ASN A 239 11.83 8.25 -24.54
N LYS A 240 11.05 7.80 -23.55
CA LYS A 240 11.59 7.30 -22.28
C LYS A 240 12.15 5.88 -22.38
N LYS A 241 11.78 5.12 -23.42
CA LYS A 241 12.22 3.74 -23.65
C LYS A 241 12.09 2.89 -22.39
N ILE A 242 10.87 2.84 -21.87
CA ILE A 242 10.52 2.11 -20.66
C ILE A 242 9.34 1.18 -20.97
N ASN A 243 9.39 -0.06 -20.45
CA ASN A 243 8.29 -1.00 -20.62
C ASN A 243 7.04 -0.41 -19.99
N THR A 244 5.90 -0.45 -20.69
CA THR A 244 4.70 0.29 -20.26
C THR A 244 3.47 -0.61 -20.19
N LEU A 245 2.77 -0.60 -19.05
CA LEU A 245 1.44 -1.18 -18.91
C LEU A 245 0.39 -0.08 -18.93
N LEU A 246 -0.63 -0.20 -19.79
CA LEU A 246 -1.80 0.68 -19.77
C LEU A 246 -2.79 0.18 -18.72
N LYS A 247 -3.00 0.93 -17.63
CA LYS A 247 -4.03 0.61 -16.63
C LYS A 247 -5.39 1.01 -17.16
N CYS A 248 -6.20 0.00 -17.45
CA CYS A 248 -7.51 0.15 -18.05
C CYS A 248 -8.60 0.27 -16.97
N ASN A 249 -9.65 1.05 -17.24
CA ASN A 249 -10.79 1.17 -16.33
C ASN A 249 -11.76 -0.01 -16.48
N SER A 250 -12.45 -0.34 -15.40
CA SER A 250 -13.48 -1.39 -15.35
C SER A 250 -14.72 -1.07 -16.20
N THR A 251 -14.94 0.22 -16.49
CA THR A 251 -15.98 0.74 -17.37
C THR A 251 -15.88 0.22 -18.80
N LEU A 252 -14.71 -0.26 -19.24
CA LEU A 252 -14.52 -0.88 -20.57
C LEU A 252 -15.42 -2.09 -20.84
N LEU A 253 -15.94 -2.74 -19.79
CA LEU A 253 -16.90 -3.83 -19.96
C LEU A 253 -18.27 -3.33 -20.47
N GLY A 254 -18.58 -2.05 -20.27
CA GLY A 254 -19.85 -1.43 -20.60
C GLY A 254 -20.88 -1.49 -19.47
N TYR A 255 -21.73 -0.47 -19.40
CA TYR A 255 -22.69 -0.26 -18.31
C TYR A 255 -23.59 -1.48 -18.09
N ASP A 256 -24.26 -1.95 -19.15
CA ASP A 256 -25.30 -2.98 -19.01
C ASP A 256 -24.71 -4.33 -18.56
N ALA A 257 -23.50 -4.66 -19.03
CA ALA A 257 -22.80 -5.86 -18.60
C ALA A 257 -22.34 -5.77 -17.13
N VAL A 258 -21.79 -4.63 -16.72
CA VAL A 258 -21.40 -4.41 -15.31
C VAL A 258 -22.62 -4.46 -14.39
N ARG A 259 -23.70 -3.75 -14.75
CA ARG A 259 -24.96 -3.76 -13.98
C ARG A 259 -25.50 -5.18 -13.81
N LYS A 260 -25.56 -5.94 -14.91
CA LYS A 260 -26.01 -7.33 -14.87
C LYS A 260 -25.17 -8.20 -13.92
N ILE A 261 -23.84 -8.09 -13.97
CA ILE A 261 -22.94 -8.85 -13.07
C ILE A 261 -23.23 -8.50 -11.60
N LEU A 262 -23.38 -7.22 -11.29
CA LEU A 262 -23.67 -6.78 -9.93
C LEU A 262 -25.05 -7.30 -9.46
N ASP A 263 -26.07 -7.27 -10.31
CA ASP A 263 -27.41 -7.78 -10.01
C ASP A 263 -27.41 -9.30 -9.76
N ASP A 264 -26.77 -10.07 -10.65
CA ASP A 264 -26.67 -11.53 -10.54
C ASP A 264 -25.96 -11.97 -9.24
N LEU A 265 -25.02 -11.15 -8.75
CA LEU A 265 -24.29 -11.36 -7.50
C LEU A 265 -24.96 -10.74 -6.28
N GLY A 266 -26.09 -10.04 -6.43
CA GLY A 266 -26.88 -9.47 -5.34
C GLY A 266 -26.39 -8.11 -4.81
N TYR A 267 -25.60 -7.37 -5.60
CA TYR A 267 -25.14 -6.01 -5.30
C TYR A 267 -26.12 -4.95 -5.82
N ASN A 268 -27.40 -5.10 -5.45
CA ASN A 268 -28.49 -4.21 -5.87
C ASN A 268 -28.40 -2.81 -5.23
N ASP A 269 -27.61 -2.66 -4.16
CA ASP A 269 -27.39 -1.40 -3.43
C ASP A 269 -26.33 -0.50 -4.08
N ILE A 270 -25.53 -1.04 -5.01
CA ILE A 270 -24.49 -0.31 -5.72
C ILE A 270 -25.12 0.42 -6.89
N GLU A 271 -25.09 1.75 -6.87
CA GLU A 271 -25.65 2.59 -7.93
C GLU A 271 -24.56 3.04 -8.91
N LEU A 272 -24.87 2.93 -10.21
CA LEU A 272 -23.97 3.29 -11.32
C LEU A 272 -24.56 4.45 -12.10
N LYS A 273 -23.72 5.40 -12.52
CA LYS A 273 -24.08 6.44 -13.49
C LYS A 273 -23.70 5.98 -14.89
N ARG A 274 -24.59 6.14 -15.87
CA ARG A 274 -24.31 5.71 -17.25
C ARG A 274 -23.27 6.62 -17.91
N GLU A 275 -23.29 7.89 -17.53
CA GLU A 275 -22.37 8.94 -17.97
C GLU A 275 -20.91 8.60 -17.66
N ASP A 276 -20.63 7.93 -16.53
CA ASP A 276 -19.28 7.50 -16.17
C ASP A 276 -18.70 6.48 -17.18
N PHE A 277 -19.56 5.69 -17.82
CA PHE A 277 -19.17 4.74 -18.86
C PHE A 277 -19.05 5.40 -20.22
N GLU A 278 -19.92 6.38 -20.53
CA GLU A 278 -19.94 7.09 -21.81
C GLU A 278 -18.77 8.09 -21.95
N HIS A 279 -18.34 8.70 -20.86
CA HIS A 279 -17.19 9.62 -20.84
C HIS A 279 -15.84 8.91 -20.83
N ASP A 280 -15.78 7.67 -20.34
CA ASP A 280 -14.57 6.87 -20.31
C ASP A 280 -14.16 6.35 -21.70
N LEU A 281 -12.95 5.78 -21.78
CA LEU A 281 -12.47 5.14 -22.99
C LEU A 281 -13.40 4.00 -23.42
N GLN A 282 -13.91 4.06 -24.66
CA GLN A 282 -14.76 3.02 -25.23
C GLN A 282 -13.93 1.84 -25.75
N PHE A 283 -14.50 0.62 -25.72
CA PHE A 283 -13.76 -0.60 -26.05
C PHE A 283 -13.20 -0.61 -27.48
N ASP A 284 -13.96 -0.14 -28.48
CA ASP A 284 -13.47 -0.08 -29.87
C ASP A 284 -12.26 0.85 -30.01
N MET A 285 -12.27 2.00 -29.32
CA MET A 285 -11.12 2.91 -29.29
C MET A 285 -9.95 2.31 -28.52
N ALA A 286 -10.21 1.58 -27.42
CA ALA A 286 -9.18 0.89 -26.66
C ALA A 286 -8.45 -0.15 -27.51
N LYS A 287 -9.16 -0.90 -28.37
CA LYS A 287 -8.54 -1.83 -29.33
C LYS A 287 -7.56 -1.12 -30.26
N GLU A 288 -7.96 0.00 -30.84
CA GLU A 288 -7.09 0.76 -31.74
C GLU A 288 -5.84 1.29 -31.03
N ILE A 289 -5.98 1.79 -29.80
CA ILE A 289 -4.85 2.27 -28.99
C ILE A 289 -3.91 1.11 -28.64
N ILE A 290 -4.44 -0.01 -28.16
CA ILE A 290 -3.65 -1.19 -27.78
C ILE A 290 -2.87 -1.71 -28.99
N ALA A 291 -3.50 -1.83 -30.16
CA ALA A 291 -2.85 -2.29 -31.38
C ALA A 291 -1.66 -1.38 -31.77
N LYS A 292 -1.85 -0.04 -31.71
CA LYS A 292 -0.79 0.94 -31.98
C LYS A 292 0.35 0.86 -30.97
N LEU A 293 0.04 0.74 -29.68
CA LEU A 293 1.06 0.69 -28.63
C LEU A 293 1.85 -0.62 -28.64
N LEU A 294 1.24 -1.74 -29.01
CA LEU A 294 1.96 -3.00 -29.29
C LEU A 294 2.98 -2.83 -30.41
N GLN A 295 2.60 -2.16 -31.50
CA GLN A 295 3.50 -1.86 -32.61
C GLN A 295 4.65 -0.94 -32.17
N ILE A 296 4.33 0.17 -31.50
CA ILE A 296 5.33 1.14 -31.01
C ILE A 296 6.31 0.48 -30.03
N GLY A 297 5.83 -0.40 -29.15
CA GLY A 297 6.69 -1.15 -28.24
C GLY A 297 7.71 -2.00 -28.99
N LYS A 298 7.25 -2.75 -30.00
CA LYS A 298 8.10 -3.56 -30.87
C LYS A 298 9.15 -2.73 -31.62
N GLU A 299 8.75 -1.56 -32.16
CA GLU A 299 9.65 -0.65 -32.89
C GLU A 299 10.74 -0.04 -32.00
N ASN A 300 10.50 0.07 -30.69
CA ASN A 300 11.42 0.67 -29.72
C ASN A 300 12.13 -0.34 -28.81
N ASP A 301 11.96 -1.64 -29.05
CA ASP A 301 12.54 -2.74 -28.24
C ASP A 301 12.13 -2.67 -26.75
N VAL A 302 10.85 -2.36 -26.51
CA VAL A 302 10.24 -2.33 -25.18
C VAL A 302 8.91 -3.08 -25.16
N THR A 303 8.57 -3.65 -24.01
CA THR A 303 7.33 -4.38 -23.81
C THR A 303 6.18 -3.40 -23.55
N PHE A 304 5.09 -3.59 -24.29
CA PHE A 304 3.79 -2.99 -23.97
C PHE A 304 2.81 -4.08 -23.48
N GLY A 305 1.95 -3.72 -22.52
CA GLY A 305 0.90 -4.60 -22.02
C GLY A 305 -0.24 -3.81 -21.37
N VAL A 306 -1.18 -4.52 -20.76
CA VAL A 306 -2.32 -3.91 -20.07
C VAL A 306 -2.37 -4.33 -18.60
N LYS A 307 -2.94 -3.46 -17.77
CA LYS A 307 -3.27 -3.75 -16.38
C LYS A 307 -4.76 -3.60 -16.12
N LEU A 308 -5.37 -4.63 -15.53
CA LEU A 308 -6.82 -4.79 -15.43
C LEU A 308 -7.24 -4.93 -13.96
N THR A 309 -7.97 -4.03 -13.34
CA THR A 309 -8.41 -2.74 -13.84
C THR A 309 -8.14 -1.69 -12.78
N ASN A 310 -8.46 -0.44 -13.09
CA ASN A 310 -8.76 0.51 -12.05
C ASN A 310 -10.07 0.14 -11.32
N THR A 311 -10.35 0.84 -10.24
CA THR A 311 -11.62 0.77 -9.52
C THR A 311 -12.82 1.12 -10.44
N LEU A 312 -14.04 0.82 -9.98
CA LEU A 312 -15.27 1.17 -10.69
C LEU A 312 -15.89 2.42 -10.06
N PRO A 313 -16.15 3.51 -10.80
CA PRO A 313 -16.85 4.67 -10.25
C PRO A 313 -18.31 4.29 -9.95
N VAL A 314 -18.79 4.69 -8.77
CA VAL A 314 -20.15 4.45 -8.29
C VAL A 314 -20.66 5.69 -7.56
N VAL A 315 -21.98 5.82 -7.43
CA VAL A 315 -22.58 6.91 -6.66
C VAL A 315 -22.25 6.74 -5.19
N ASN A 316 -21.81 7.83 -4.54
CA ASN A 316 -21.64 7.83 -3.11
C ASN A 316 -23.00 8.03 -2.41
N ASN A 317 -23.75 6.94 -2.27
CA ASN A 317 -25.00 6.90 -1.50
C ASN A 317 -24.76 6.49 -0.03
N ARG A 318 -23.50 6.48 0.42
CA ARG A 318 -23.09 6.02 1.75
C ARG A 318 -22.64 7.25 2.54
N ASN A 319 -23.35 7.56 3.62
CA ASN A 319 -23.03 8.67 4.52
C ASN A 319 -21.78 8.41 5.40
N ILE A 320 -20.73 7.83 4.82
CA ILE A 320 -19.47 7.43 5.49
C ILE A 320 -18.31 8.29 4.96
N MET A 321 -18.21 8.46 3.65
CA MET A 321 -17.15 9.23 3.00
C MET A 321 -17.74 10.50 2.36
N PRO A 322 -16.96 11.58 2.24
CA PRO A 322 -17.38 12.83 1.61
C PRO A 322 -17.52 12.70 0.07
N GLY A 323 -18.29 13.62 -0.54
CA GLY A 323 -18.46 13.73 -2.00
C GLY A 323 -19.59 12.87 -2.58
N ASP A 324 -19.94 13.09 -3.86
CA ASP A 324 -21.08 12.43 -4.53
C ASP A 324 -20.71 11.16 -5.30
N ALA A 325 -19.41 10.85 -5.42
CA ALA A 325 -18.89 9.68 -6.11
C ALA A 325 -17.80 9.00 -5.28
N MET A 326 -17.70 7.68 -5.41
CA MET A 326 -16.66 6.87 -4.79
C MET A 326 -16.23 5.76 -5.74
N TYR A 327 -15.13 5.09 -5.42
CA TYR A 327 -14.50 4.11 -6.29
C TYR A 327 -14.56 2.71 -5.68
N MET A 328 -15.32 1.82 -6.30
CA MET A 328 -15.55 0.45 -5.84
C MET A 328 -14.38 -0.48 -6.18
N SER A 329 -13.99 -1.29 -5.20
CA SER A 329 -12.94 -2.30 -5.29
C SER A 329 -13.33 -3.58 -4.54
N GLY A 330 -12.42 -4.56 -4.52
CA GLY A 330 -12.63 -5.82 -3.81
C GLY A 330 -13.48 -6.81 -4.60
N LYS A 331 -14.19 -7.70 -3.88
CA LYS A 331 -14.90 -8.85 -4.45
C LYS A 331 -15.79 -8.57 -5.67
N PRO A 332 -16.67 -7.54 -5.69
CA PRO A 332 -17.52 -7.29 -6.86
C PRO A 332 -16.73 -6.89 -8.11
N LEU A 333 -15.49 -6.39 -7.96
CA LEU A 333 -14.65 -5.99 -9.09
C LEU A 333 -14.03 -7.19 -9.82
N TYR A 334 -13.85 -8.33 -9.15
CA TYR A 334 -13.26 -9.55 -9.74
C TYR A 334 -13.96 -10.02 -11.03
N PRO A 335 -15.27 -10.31 -11.04
CA PRO A 335 -15.97 -10.76 -12.24
C PRO A 335 -15.96 -9.72 -13.37
N ILE A 336 -15.95 -8.43 -13.02
CA ILE A 336 -15.86 -7.33 -13.99
C ILE A 336 -14.47 -7.34 -14.63
N ALA A 337 -13.40 -7.33 -13.83
CA ALA A 337 -12.02 -7.29 -14.30
C ALA A 337 -11.66 -8.49 -15.20
N ILE A 338 -12.12 -9.70 -14.84
CA ILE A 338 -11.89 -10.90 -15.67
C ILE A 338 -12.67 -10.84 -16.99
N ASN A 339 -13.87 -10.25 -17.01
CA ASN A 339 -14.60 -10.10 -18.27
C ASN A 339 -14.00 -9.00 -19.16
N VAL A 340 -13.42 -7.94 -18.60
CA VAL A 340 -12.58 -7.00 -19.36
C VAL A 340 -11.37 -7.73 -19.95
N ALA A 341 -10.69 -8.56 -19.15
CA ALA A 341 -9.55 -9.36 -19.62
C ALA A 341 -9.92 -10.28 -20.78
N LYS A 342 -11.05 -11.01 -20.67
CA LYS A 342 -11.60 -11.84 -21.74
C LYS A 342 -11.81 -11.05 -23.03
N ASN A 343 -12.41 -9.86 -22.95
CA ASN A 343 -12.68 -9.04 -24.13
C ASN A 343 -11.37 -8.62 -24.81
N ILE A 344 -10.38 -8.14 -24.05
CA ILE A 344 -9.07 -7.74 -24.62
C ILE A 344 -8.33 -8.95 -25.21
N ALA A 345 -8.31 -10.08 -24.50
CA ALA A 345 -7.59 -11.29 -24.91
C ALA A 345 -8.19 -11.94 -26.18
N SER A 346 -9.48 -11.71 -26.44
CA SER A 346 -10.15 -12.16 -27.67
C SER A 346 -9.62 -11.45 -28.91
N GLU A 347 -9.14 -10.22 -28.76
CA GLU A 347 -8.57 -9.38 -29.82
C GLU A 347 -7.04 -9.50 -29.88
N PHE A 348 -6.38 -9.60 -28.72
CA PHE A 348 -4.92 -9.62 -28.60
C PHE A 348 -4.48 -10.85 -27.78
N LYS A 349 -4.25 -11.98 -28.46
CA LYS A 349 -3.95 -13.26 -27.80
C LYS A 349 -2.58 -13.31 -27.10
N ASP A 350 -1.63 -12.52 -27.57
CA ASP A 350 -0.24 -12.52 -27.08
C ASP A 350 0.07 -11.32 -26.18
N ILE A 351 -0.93 -10.53 -25.77
CA ILE A 351 -0.72 -9.35 -24.95
C ILE A 351 -0.36 -9.74 -23.51
N ASN A 352 0.65 -9.07 -22.95
CA ASN A 352 0.95 -9.18 -21.52
C ASN A 352 -0.15 -8.52 -20.68
N MET A 353 -0.68 -9.26 -19.70
CA MET A 353 -1.74 -8.78 -18.81
C MET A 353 -1.34 -8.91 -17.35
N SER A 354 -1.41 -7.80 -16.62
CA SER A 354 -1.44 -7.78 -15.15
C SER A 354 -2.86 -7.53 -14.67
N ILE A 355 -3.19 -7.99 -13.45
CA ILE A 355 -4.53 -7.79 -12.87
C ILE A 355 -4.49 -7.26 -11.44
N SER A 356 -5.44 -6.37 -11.12
CA SER A 356 -5.80 -5.91 -9.79
C SER A 356 -7.31 -5.71 -9.71
N GLY A 357 -8.03 -6.72 -9.24
CA GLY A 357 -9.49 -6.69 -9.18
C GLY A 357 -10.05 -7.85 -8.38
N GLY A 358 -10.37 -7.63 -7.10
CA GLY A 358 -11.04 -8.62 -6.24
C GLY A 358 -10.32 -9.95 -6.05
N ILE A 359 -8.99 -9.96 -6.19
CA ILE A 359 -8.18 -11.17 -6.03
C ILE A 359 -8.13 -11.60 -4.56
N ASP A 360 -8.37 -12.89 -4.33
CA ASP A 360 -8.19 -13.55 -3.05
C ASP A 360 -7.76 -15.02 -3.23
N LYS A 361 -7.65 -15.75 -2.13
CA LYS A 361 -7.24 -17.16 -2.14
C LYS A 361 -8.16 -18.08 -2.97
N ASN A 362 -9.40 -17.69 -3.26
CA ASN A 362 -10.37 -18.56 -3.93
C ASN A 362 -10.32 -18.42 -5.46
N ASN A 363 -9.75 -17.34 -5.99
CA ASN A 363 -9.63 -17.11 -7.44
C ASN A 363 -8.18 -17.01 -7.95
N VAL A 364 -7.19 -16.74 -7.09
CA VAL A 364 -5.83 -16.44 -7.55
C VAL A 364 -5.22 -17.53 -8.42
N LEU A 365 -5.43 -18.81 -8.07
CA LEU A 365 -4.90 -19.94 -8.84
C LEU A 365 -5.54 -20.01 -10.23
N ASP A 366 -6.87 -19.91 -10.30
CA ASP A 366 -7.60 -19.92 -11.57
C ASP A 366 -7.15 -18.75 -12.46
N VAL A 367 -7.05 -17.55 -11.89
CA VAL A 367 -6.57 -16.34 -12.60
C VAL A 367 -5.14 -16.54 -13.11
N PHE A 368 -4.24 -17.05 -12.28
CA PHE A 368 -2.85 -17.30 -12.68
C PHE A 368 -2.75 -18.33 -13.81
N ASN A 369 -3.58 -19.38 -13.76
CA ASN A 369 -3.66 -20.41 -14.81
C ASN A 369 -4.24 -19.90 -16.14
N THR A 370 -4.96 -18.76 -16.15
CA THR A 370 -5.35 -18.08 -17.40
C THR A 370 -4.18 -17.41 -18.11
N GLY A 371 -3.01 -17.33 -17.48
CA GLY A 371 -1.84 -16.65 -18.01
C GLY A 371 -1.69 -15.19 -17.61
N ILE A 372 -2.66 -14.65 -16.85
CA ILE A 372 -2.60 -13.27 -16.35
C ILE A 372 -1.64 -13.20 -15.16
N ALA A 373 -0.51 -12.53 -15.37
CA ALA A 373 0.51 -12.28 -14.37
C ALA A 373 1.38 -11.06 -14.79
N PRO A 374 1.88 -10.25 -13.83
CA PRO A 374 1.74 -10.38 -12.38
C PRO A 374 0.38 -9.97 -11.82
N ILE A 375 0.06 -10.45 -10.61
CA ILE A 375 -1.22 -10.23 -9.91
C ILE A 375 -1.00 -9.26 -8.74
N THR A 376 -1.81 -8.20 -8.63
CA THR A 376 -1.69 -7.25 -7.50
C THR A 376 -2.95 -7.06 -6.69
N ILE A 377 -2.77 -6.80 -5.40
CA ILE A 377 -3.82 -6.84 -4.38
C ILE A 377 -3.81 -5.55 -3.56
N ALA A 378 -4.99 -4.98 -3.32
CA ALA A 378 -5.17 -3.84 -2.40
C ALA A 378 -6.19 -4.18 -1.31
N THR A 379 -7.46 -4.40 -1.67
CA THR A 379 -8.57 -4.53 -0.70
C THR A 379 -8.36 -5.65 0.33
N LEU A 380 -7.82 -6.80 -0.07
CA LEU A 380 -7.56 -7.90 0.87
C LEU A 380 -6.51 -7.54 1.94
N PHE A 381 -5.55 -6.66 1.62
CA PHE A 381 -4.56 -6.16 2.58
C PHE A 381 -5.12 -5.06 3.49
N LEU A 382 -6.30 -4.50 3.19
CA LEU A 382 -7.06 -3.60 4.08
C LEU A 382 -8.03 -4.36 4.99
N GLN A 383 -8.17 -5.68 4.81
CA GLN A 383 -9.03 -6.53 5.63
C GLN A 383 -8.25 -7.21 6.77
N PRO A 384 -8.92 -7.78 7.78
CA PRO A 384 -8.26 -8.45 8.91
C PRO A 384 -7.14 -9.41 8.46
N LYS A 385 -6.05 -9.45 9.26
CA LYS A 385 -4.74 -10.04 8.93
C LYS A 385 -3.86 -9.23 7.98
N GLY A 386 -4.40 -8.24 7.27
CA GLY A 386 -3.63 -7.34 6.40
C GLY A 386 -2.74 -8.10 5.41
N TYR A 387 -1.44 -7.77 5.40
CA TYR A 387 -0.44 -8.41 4.54
C TYR A 387 -0.29 -9.92 4.74
N ILE A 388 -0.59 -10.45 5.93
CA ILE A 388 -0.49 -11.90 6.21
C ILE A 388 -1.43 -12.71 5.32
N ASN A 389 -2.51 -12.09 4.81
CA ASN A 389 -3.37 -12.72 3.82
C ASN A 389 -2.62 -13.18 2.55
N ASN A 390 -1.50 -12.52 2.20
CA ASN A 390 -0.68 -12.87 1.03
C ASN A 390 -0.09 -14.28 1.14
N ILE A 391 0.23 -14.77 2.34
CA ILE A 391 0.78 -16.13 2.52
C ILE A 391 -0.18 -17.18 1.96
N THR A 392 -1.48 -17.03 2.23
CA THR A 392 -2.49 -17.97 1.71
C THR A 392 -2.66 -17.82 0.20
N VAL A 393 -2.68 -16.58 -0.31
CA VAL A 393 -2.76 -16.29 -1.75
C VAL A 393 -1.59 -16.93 -2.49
N LEU A 394 -0.37 -16.72 -2.01
CA LEU A 394 0.85 -17.24 -2.62
C LEU A 394 0.88 -18.77 -2.57
N ASN A 395 0.51 -19.39 -1.45
CA ASN A 395 0.42 -20.84 -1.34
C ASN A 395 -0.60 -21.46 -2.30
N GLU A 396 -1.74 -20.79 -2.53
CA GLU A 396 -2.71 -21.23 -3.54
C GLU A 396 -2.15 -21.05 -4.96
N MET A 397 -1.53 -19.91 -5.25
CA MET A 397 -0.93 -19.62 -6.56
C MET A 397 0.18 -20.61 -6.93
N LYS A 398 1.02 -21.00 -5.97
CA LYS A 398 2.08 -22.00 -6.15
C LYS A 398 1.60 -23.39 -6.54
N LYS A 399 0.32 -23.72 -6.31
CA LYS A 399 -0.26 -25.00 -6.77
C LYS A 399 -0.24 -25.14 -8.30
N ALA A 400 -0.08 -24.04 -9.03
CA ALA A 400 0.16 -24.08 -10.48
C ALA A 400 1.47 -24.82 -10.84
N GLY A 401 2.47 -24.77 -9.96
CA GLY A 401 3.76 -25.46 -10.12
C GLY A 401 4.69 -24.88 -11.20
N HIS A 402 4.21 -23.94 -12.01
CA HIS A 402 4.98 -23.18 -12.98
C HIS A 402 4.39 -21.78 -13.20
N ALA A 403 5.22 -20.80 -13.56
CA ALA A 403 4.71 -19.54 -14.08
C ALA A 403 4.06 -19.71 -15.46
N PRO A 404 3.04 -18.92 -15.82
CA PRO A 404 2.48 -18.95 -17.15
C PRO A 404 3.46 -18.44 -18.20
N LYS A 405 3.38 -19.00 -19.41
CA LYS A 405 4.20 -18.59 -20.58
C LYS A 405 3.46 -17.67 -21.55
N GLY A 406 2.18 -17.44 -21.33
CA GLY A 406 1.28 -16.69 -22.19
C GLY A 406 -0.18 -16.92 -21.78
N LEU A 407 -1.11 -16.23 -22.43
CA LEU A 407 -2.53 -16.33 -22.12
C LEU A 407 -3.11 -17.69 -22.54
N ASN A 408 -3.89 -18.30 -21.64
CA ASN A 408 -4.77 -19.42 -21.92
C ASN A 408 -6.19 -18.89 -22.12
N ILE A 409 -6.56 -18.66 -23.39
CA ILE A 409 -7.85 -18.07 -23.77
C ILE A 409 -9.03 -18.95 -23.39
N GLU A 410 -8.88 -20.27 -23.46
CA GLU A 410 -9.93 -21.22 -23.07
C GLU A 410 -10.21 -21.13 -21.57
N ALA A 411 -9.17 -21.25 -20.75
CA ALA A 411 -9.29 -21.10 -19.30
C ALA A 411 -9.81 -19.72 -18.90
N LEU A 412 -9.40 -18.65 -19.60
CA LEU A 412 -9.92 -17.30 -19.36
C LEU A 412 -11.41 -17.17 -19.68
N ASN A 413 -11.87 -17.78 -20.78
CA ASN A 413 -13.28 -17.78 -21.15
C ASN A 413 -14.13 -18.52 -20.10
N GLU A 414 -13.69 -19.71 -19.68
CA GLU A 414 -14.35 -20.48 -18.63
C GLU A 414 -14.39 -19.71 -17.30
N LEU A 415 -13.26 -19.10 -16.91
CA LEU A 415 -13.18 -18.34 -15.68
C LEU A 415 -14.08 -17.10 -15.70
N ALA A 416 -14.15 -16.40 -16.83
CA ALA A 416 -15.00 -15.22 -16.99
C ALA A 416 -16.49 -15.55 -16.84
N ASP A 417 -16.93 -16.72 -17.29
CA ASP A 417 -18.31 -17.15 -17.17
C ASP A 417 -18.62 -17.73 -15.78
N LYS A 418 -17.67 -18.46 -15.17
CA LYS A 418 -17.73 -18.91 -13.77
C LYS A 418 -17.84 -17.73 -12.80
N ALA A 419 -17.01 -16.70 -12.97
CA ALA A 419 -16.89 -15.57 -12.04
C ALA A 419 -18.21 -14.81 -11.85
N LYS A 420 -19.06 -14.73 -12.89
CA LYS A 420 -20.37 -14.05 -12.86
C LYS A 420 -21.35 -14.66 -11.86
N ASN A 421 -21.18 -15.93 -11.50
CA ASN A 421 -22.13 -16.70 -10.69
C ASN A 421 -21.50 -17.33 -9.44
N ASP A 422 -20.21 -17.08 -9.17
CA ASP A 422 -19.47 -17.73 -8.10
C ASP A 422 -19.96 -17.29 -6.70
N SER A 423 -20.37 -18.28 -5.91
CA SER A 423 -20.89 -18.10 -4.55
C SER A 423 -19.94 -17.40 -3.58
N ASN A 424 -18.62 -17.45 -3.82
CA ASN A 424 -17.62 -16.77 -2.99
C ASN A 424 -17.70 -15.24 -3.12
N TYR A 425 -18.19 -14.75 -4.25
CA TYR A 425 -18.26 -13.34 -4.63
C TYR A 425 -19.69 -12.78 -4.63
N LYS A 426 -20.68 -13.55 -4.18
CA LYS A 426 -22.02 -13.02 -3.91
C LYS A 426 -22.00 -12.03 -2.76
N ASN A 427 -22.87 -11.02 -2.83
CA ASN A 427 -23.01 -10.01 -1.79
C ASN A 427 -23.42 -10.66 -0.45
N LYS A 428 -22.57 -10.52 0.57
CA LYS A 428 -22.83 -11.00 1.93
C LYS A 428 -23.35 -9.90 2.86
N GLY A 429 -23.61 -8.71 2.32
CA GLY A 429 -23.96 -7.52 3.09
C GLY A 429 -22.76 -6.94 3.86
N ASN A 430 -22.97 -5.77 4.45
CA ASN A 430 -21.92 -4.98 5.11
C ASN A 430 -21.76 -5.27 6.61
N GLY A 431 -22.43 -6.30 7.13
CA GLY A 431 -22.52 -6.57 8.56
C GLY A 431 -23.32 -5.50 9.31
N LYS A 432 -23.24 -5.51 10.65
CA LYS A 432 -23.92 -4.53 11.52
C LYS A 432 -23.03 -3.31 11.73
N VAL A 433 -23.64 -2.12 11.69
CA VAL A 433 -23.02 -0.90 12.24
C VAL A 433 -22.96 -1.04 13.75
N LEU A 434 -21.79 -0.82 14.34
CA LEU A 434 -21.57 -0.95 15.78
C LEU A 434 -21.56 0.44 16.42
N GLU A 435 -22.18 0.56 17.59
CA GLU A 435 -21.98 1.73 18.47
C GLU A 435 -20.53 1.82 18.92
N ASP A 436 -20.01 3.04 19.04
CA ASP A 436 -18.66 3.25 19.57
C ASP A 436 -18.61 2.92 21.08
N LYS A 437 -17.95 1.80 21.38
CA LYS A 437 -17.62 1.33 22.73
C LYS A 437 -16.11 1.19 22.90
N LEU A 438 -15.33 1.87 22.07
CA LEU A 438 -13.88 1.83 22.12
C LEU A 438 -13.39 2.74 23.23
N GLU A 439 -12.66 2.18 24.17
CA GLU A 439 -12.02 2.92 25.26
C GLU A 439 -10.60 3.33 24.87
N THR A 440 -10.05 4.34 25.54
CA THR A 440 -8.68 4.83 25.29
C THR A 440 -7.65 3.77 25.65
N PHE A 441 -7.78 3.24 26.87
CA PHE A 441 -6.92 2.17 27.38
C PHE A 441 -7.57 0.80 27.18
N ASP A 442 -6.73 -0.24 27.07
CA ASP A 442 -7.15 -1.64 26.91
C ASP A 442 -7.75 -1.96 25.51
N CYS A 443 -8.00 -3.23 25.23
CA CYS A 443 -8.69 -3.69 24.04
C CYS A 443 -9.41 -5.02 24.33
N LEU A 444 -10.10 -5.58 23.33
CA LEU A 444 -10.51 -6.99 23.43
C LEU A 444 -9.26 -7.87 23.50
N LYS A 445 -9.27 -8.89 24.38
CA LYS A 445 -8.19 -9.89 24.44
C LYS A 445 -7.88 -10.44 23.04
N ASN A 446 -6.60 -10.45 22.68
CA ASN A 446 -6.09 -10.90 21.37
C ASN A 446 -6.55 -10.08 20.15
N CYS A 447 -7.25 -8.95 20.34
CA CYS A 447 -7.60 -8.05 19.25
C CYS A 447 -6.48 -7.07 18.94
N GLY A 448 -6.04 -7.03 17.69
CA GLY A 448 -5.17 -5.96 17.20
C GLY A 448 -5.42 -5.68 15.74
N ILE A 449 -6.68 -5.81 15.31
CA ILE A 449 -7.08 -5.70 13.91
C ILE A 449 -6.66 -4.34 13.34
N CYS A 450 -6.76 -3.25 14.13
CA CYS A 450 -6.32 -1.92 13.70
C CYS A 450 -4.81 -1.81 13.39
N VAL A 451 -3.98 -2.72 13.92
CA VAL A 451 -2.55 -2.84 13.59
C VAL A 451 -2.40 -3.56 12.26
N ASP A 452 -3.15 -4.64 12.07
CA ASP A 452 -3.09 -5.49 10.89
C ASP A 452 -3.59 -4.74 9.64
N VAL A 453 -4.72 -4.04 9.76
CA VAL A 453 -5.40 -3.37 8.63
C VAL A 453 -4.89 -1.97 8.32
N CYS A 454 -3.99 -1.42 9.15
CA CYS A 454 -3.50 -0.06 8.94
C CYS A 454 -2.56 -0.03 7.72
N PRO A 455 -2.93 0.66 6.62
CA PRO A 455 -2.12 0.68 5.42
C PRO A 455 -0.83 1.47 5.56
N ASN A 456 -0.62 2.22 6.65
CA ASN A 456 0.61 2.97 6.92
C ASN A 456 1.42 2.40 8.10
N ARG A 457 0.91 1.34 8.75
CA ARG A 457 1.45 0.77 9.99
C ARG A 457 1.57 1.76 11.16
N ALA A 458 0.69 2.77 11.17
CA ALA A 458 0.59 3.79 12.22
C ALA A 458 0.01 3.31 13.56
N ASN A 459 -0.31 2.01 13.71
CA ASN A 459 -0.80 1.46 14.98
C ASN A 459 0.13 0.32 15.38
N MET A 460 0.49 0.24 16.67
CA MET A 460 1.33 -0.82 17.22
C MET A 460 0.78 -1.36 18.54
N ARG A 461 1.20 -2.58 18.91
CA ARG A 461 0.91 -3.19 20.22
C ARG A 461 2.10 -2.97 21.14
N VAL A 462 1.86 -2.29 22.25
CA VAL A 462 2.84 -2.06 23.34
C VAL A 462 2.43 -2.94 24.51
N PRO A 463 3.23 -3.92 24.95
CA PRO A 463 2.93 -4.72 26.15
C PRO A 463 2.81 -3.79 27.36
N VAL A 464 1.69 -3.84 28.07
CA VAL A 464 1.44 -2.99 29.25
C VAL A 464 0.73 -3.86 30.27
N GLU A 465 1.35 -3.99 31.44
CA GLU A 465 0.82 -4.78 32.55
C GLU A 465 -0.43 -4.11 33.15
N GLY A 466 -1.31 -4.91 33.76
CA GLY A 466 -2.55 -4.42 34.38
C GLY A 466 -3.69 -4.10 33.40
N LEU A 467 -3.48 -4.25 32.08
CA LEU A 467 -4.56 -4.21 31.07
C LEU A 467 -5.13 -5.61 30.81
N SER A 468 -6.44 -5.70 30.53
CA SER A 468 -7.12 -6.97 30.26
C SER A 468 -6.57 -7.68 29.02
N ALA A 469 -6.17 -6.92 28.00
CA ALA A 469 -5.54 -7.43 26.79
C ALA A 469 -4.04 -7.76 26.94
N ASN A 470 -3.39 -7.40 28.05
CA ASN A 470 -1.94 -7.43 28.28
C ASN A 470 -1.11 -6.52 27.34
N TYR A 471 -1.76 -5.65 26.58
CA TYR A 471 -1.11 -4.64 25.75
C TYR A 471 -2.02 -3.44 25.55
N GLN A 472 -1.39 -2.29 25.30
CA GLN A 472 -2.00 -1.08 24.80
C GLN A 472 -1.83 -1.00 23.29
N ILE A 473 -2.87 -0.57 22.58
CA ILE A 473 -2.71 -0.09 21.21
C ILE A 473 -2.18 1.34 21.27
N ALA A 474 -1.03 1.58 20.66
CA ALA A 474 -0.47 2.91 20.50
C ALA A 474 -0.56 3.35 19.04
N HIS A 475 -0.93 4.61 18.83
CA HIS A 475 -1.06 5.25 17.53
C HIS A 475 0.15 6.16 17.29
N VAL A 476 0.82 6.04 16.15
CA VAL A 476 1.97 6.89 15.78
C VAL A 476 1.48 7.99 14.84
N GLU A 477 1.42 9.21 15.34
CA GLU A 477 0.75 10.34 14.68
C GLU A 477 1.25 10.58 13.25
N ASN A 478 2.56 10.74 13.11
CA ASN A 478 3.19 11.14 11.86
C ASN A 478 3.19 10.06 10.75
N MET A 479 2.72 8.85 11.05
CA MET A 479 2.51 7.80 10.04
C MET A 479 1.08 7.80 9.52
N CYS A 480 0.13 8.47 10.20
CA CYS A 480 -1.28 8.38 9.89
C CYS A 480 -1.74 9.51 8.97
N ASN A 481 -2.50 9.13 7.95
CA ASN A 481 -3.27 10.04 7.11
C ASN A 481 -4.77 9.96 7.40
N GLU A 482 -5.18 9.46 8.56
CA GLU A 482 -6.61 9.31 8.93
C GLU A 482 -7.52 8.68 7.86
N CYS A 483 -7.00 7.73 7.06
CA CYS A 483 -7.78 7.14 5.96
C CYS A 483 -9.10 6.47 6.40
N GLY A 484 -9.22 6.14 7.69
CA GLY A 484 -10.43 5.56 8.28
C GLY A 484 -10.48 4.04 8.28
N ASN A 485 -9.57 3.34 7.60
CA ASN A 485 -9.68 1.88 7.44
C ASN A 485 -9.68 1.10 8.77
N CYS A 486 -8.94 1.57 9.78
CA CYS A 486 -8.89 0.91 11.09
C CYS A 486 -10.21 1.01 11.87
N HIS A 487 -11.05 2.02 11.60
CA HIS A 487 -12.40 2.11 12.15
C HIS A 487 -13.31 1.01 11.58
N MET A 488 -13.23 0.76 10.27
CA MET A 488 -14.11 -0.19 9.58
C MET A 488 -14.01 -1.62 10.09
N SER A 489 -12.85 -1.98 10.64
CA SER A 489 -12.59 -3.32 11.19
C SER A 489 -12.61 -3.37 12.71
N CYS A 490 -12.95 -2.27 13.40
CA CYS A 490 -12.95 -2.22 14.86
C CYS A 490 -14.16 -2.99 15.43
N PRO A 491 -13.96 -4.08 16.19
CA PRO A 491 -15.07 -4.86 16.77
C PRO A 491 -15.81 -4.11 17.91
N LYS A 492 -15.32 -2.93 18.28
CA LYS A 492 -15.92 -2.00 19.25
C LYS A 492 -16.57 -0.79 18.59
N GLY A 493 -16.63 -0.71 17.27
CA GLY A 493 -17.27 0.39 16.53
C GLY A 493 -16.56 1.74 16.57
N GLY A 494 -15.49 1.91 17.36
CA GLY A 494 -14.79 3.20 17.47
C GLY A 494 -13.70 3.46 16.44
N PHE A 495 -13.01 4.58 16.60
CA PHE A 495 -11.95 5.08 15.72
C PHE A 495 -10.59 4.95 16.40
N PRO A 496 -9.80 3.88 16.13
CA PRO A 496 -8.55 3.65 16.84
C PRO A 496 -7.57 4.83 16.79
N TYR A 497 -7.44 5.50 15.65
CA TYR A 497 -6.53 6.63 15.47
C TYR A 497 -6.95 7.90 16.24
N LEU A 498 -8.22 8.04 16.63
CA LEU A 498 -8.72 9.17 17.45
C LEU A 498 -8.83 8.82 18.94
N LYS A 499 -8.91 7.53 19.28
CA LYS A 499 -9.24 7.10 20.64
C LYS A 499 -8.06 6.50 21.39
N LYS A 500 -7.17 5.78 20.71
CA LYS A 500 -6.03 5.10 21.36
C LYS A 500 -4.91 6.08 21.70
N VAL A 501 -4.05 5.66 22.62
CA VAL A 501 -2.88 6.45 23.08
C VAL A 501 -2.05 6.86 21.87
N THR A 502 -1.87 8.16 21.66
CA THR A 502 -1.07 8.70 20.56
C THR A 502 0.37 8.97 21.00
N ILE A 503 1.33 8.58 20.17
CA ILE A 503 2.74 8.90 20.27
C ILE A 503 2.99 10.07 19.32
N TYR A 504 3.42 11.19 19.88
CA TYR A 504 3.73 12.41 19.13
C TYR A 504 5.24 12.54 18.93
N LYS A 505 5.65 12.99 17.73
CA LYS A 505 7.07 13.25 17.44
C LYS A 505 7.50 14.62 17.96
N ASN A 506 6.61 15.61 17.92
CA ASN A 506 6.93 16.97 18.29
C ASN A 506 5.76 17.73 18.92
N LEU A 507 6.05 18.93 19.45
CA LEU A 507 5.06 19.76 20.11
C LEU A 507 3.94 20.23 19.16
N GLU A 508 4.26 20.46 17.88
CA GLU A 508 3.26 20.82 16.87
C GLU A 508 2.20 19.71 16.72
N GLU A 509 2.63 18.46 16.58
CA GLU A 509 1.74 17.29 16.53
C GLU A 509 0.91 17.15 17.82
N PHE A 510 1.55 17.32 18.98
CA PHE A 510 0.88 17.28 20.28
C PHE A 510 -0.22 18.35 20.38
N ASN A 511 0.08 19.60 20.01
CA ASN A 511 -0.83 20.74 20.10
C ASN A 511 -1.97 20.68 19.08
N ASN A 512 -1.72 20.13 17.89
CA ASN A 512 -2.75 19.97 16.86
C ASN A 512 -3.69 18.80 17.14
N SER A 513 -3.43 17.99 18.17
CA SER A 513 -4.28 16.87 18.58
C SER A 513 -4.99 17.12 19.90
N LYS A 514 -6.07 16.39 20.14
CA LYS A 514 -6.78 16.34 21.43
C LYS A 514 -6.71 14.94 22.06
N ASN A 515 -6.03 14.00 21.41
CA ASN A 515 -6.00 12.62 21.86
C ASN A 515 -5.17 12.49 23.14
N THR A 516 -5.56 11.54 23.99
CA THR A 516 -4.70 11.03 25.04
C THR A 516 -3.40 10.53 24.43
N GLY A 517 -2.25 10.95 24.96
CA GLY A 517 -0.99 10.63 24.33
C GLY A 517 0.24 11.16 25.05
N LEU A 518 1.40 10.90 24.45
CA LEU A 518 2.71 11.16 25.02
C LEU A 518 3.66 11.78 23.99
N LEU A 519 4.45 12.74 24.46
CA LEU A 519 5.55 13.35 23.73
C LEU A 519 6.81 13.27 24.61
N ARG A 520 7.90 12.68 24.09
CA ARG A 520 9.19 12.69 24.79
C ARG A 520 9.83 14.07 24.65
N ILE A 521 10.19 14.68 25.78
CA ILE A 521 10.79 16.03 25.83
C ILE A 521 12.23 16.03 26.33
N GLU A 522 12.61 15.06 27.16
CA GLU A 522 13.99 14.83 27.63
C GLU A 522 14.26 13.32 27.76
N GLU A 523 15.45 12.95 28.26
CA GLU A 523 15.87 11.56 28.39
C GLU A 523 14.86 10.72 29.19
N ASP A 524 14.37 11.25 30.30
CA ASP A 524 13.47 10.62 31.28
C ASP A 524 12.17 11.42 31.53
N LYS A 525 11.82 12.36 30.64
CA LYS A 525 10.61 13.20 30.78
C LYS A 525 9.69 13.16 29.58
N PHE A 526 8.39 13.17 29.88
CA PHE A 526 7.32 13.23 28.91
C PHE A 526 6.37 14.40 29.18
N LEU A 527 5.89 15.04 28.12
CA LEU A 527 4.66 15.81 28.15
C LEU A 527 3.50 14.85 27.84
N LEU A 528 2.58 14.68 28.79
CA LEU A 528 1.45 13.76 28.70
C LEU A 528 0.14 14.53 28.57
N ARG A 529 -0.80 13.99 27.79
CA ARG A 529 -2.21 14.41 27.78
C ARG A 529 -3.08 13.23 28.21
N GLU A 530 -3.85 13.37 29.28
CA GLU A 530 -4.81 12.37 29.76
C GLU A 530 -6.13 13.06 30.14
N GLU A 531 -7.25 12.61 29.56
CA GLU A 531 -8.59 13.20 29.80
C GLU A 531 -8.66 14.73 29.64
N GLY A 532 -7.88 15.28 28.70
CA GLY A 532 -7.82 16.72 28.42
C GLY A 532 -6.92 17.52 29.37
N LYS A 533 -6.28 16.88 30.36
CA LYS A 533 -5.26 17.49 31.21
C LYS A 533 -3.87 17.24 30.63
N GLU A 534 -3.05 18.27 30.63
CA GLU A 534 -1.67 18.23 30.14
C GLU A 534 -0.71 18.45 31.31
N TYR A 535 0.29 17.59 31.45
CA TYR A 535 1.23 17.64 32.57
C TYR A 535 2.57 17.01 32.21
N ILE A 536 3.61 17.39 32.95
CA ILE A 536 4.95 16.82 32.81
C ILE A 536 5.06 15.59 33.70
N TYR A 537 5.47 14.48 33.11
CA TYR A 537 5.77 13.24 33.81
C TYR A 537 7.28 12.96 33.77
N VAL A 538 7.87 12.75 34.94
CA VAL A 538 9.25 12.28 35.08
C VAL A 538 9.20 10.78 35.38
N VAL A 539 9.94 9.99 34.62
CA VAL A 539 9.95 8.54 34.75
C VAL A 539 10.31 8.13 36.18
N ASN A 540 9.55 7.19 36.76
CA ASN A 540 9.68 6.75 38.15
C ASN A 540 9.48 7.83 39.23
N SER A 541 8.86 8.97 38.93
CA SER A 541 8.64 10.02 39.95
C SER A 541 7.60 9.69 41.02
N LYS A 542 6.81 8.62 40.84
CA LYS A 542 5.79 8.15 41.78
C LYS A 542 5.58 6.64 41.70
N GLU A 543 5.08 6.06 42.80
CA GLU A 543 4.79 4.62 42.92
C GLU A 543 3.50 4.23 42.19
N GLU A 544 2.41 4.99 42.38
CA GLU A 544 1.14 4.77 41.70
C GLU A 544 1.12 5.48 40.35
N LYS A 545 1.13 4.70 39.27
CA LYS A 545 1.21 5.19 37.88
C LYS A 545 -0.13 5.02 37.17
N SER A 546 -0.53 6.01 36.38
CA SER A 546 -1.66 5.89 35.46
C SER A 546 -1.33 4.93 34.31
N LYS A 547 -2.35 4.47 33.58
CA LYS A 547 -2.16 3.58 32.43
C LYS A 547 -1.31 4.24 31.34
N LEU A 548 -1.43 5.56 31.17
CA LEU A 548 -0.61 6.32 30.23
C LEU A 548 0.86 6.36 30.65
N GLU A 549 1.14 6.55 31.93
CA GLU A 549 2.50 6.63 32.47
C GLU A 549 3.22 5.28 32.36
N ILE A 550 2.54 4.17 32.68
CA ILE A 550 3.08 2.81 32.46
C ILE A 550 3.35 2.58 30.97
N THR A 551 2.46 3.05 30.10
CA THR A 551 2.65 2.97 28.64
C THR A 551 3.88 3.76 28.19
N ALA A 552 4.05 4.99 28.67
CA ALA A 552 5.19 5.85 28.35
C ALA A 552 6.52 5.24 28.82
N GLU A 553 6.58 4.73 30.04
CA GLU A 553 7.78 4.03 30.55
C GLU A 553 8.10 2.77 29.76
N THR A 554 7.08 2.00 29.37
CA THR A 554 7.29 0.80 28.56
C THR A 554 7.80 1.16 27.16
N ILE A 555 7.26 2.22 26.54
CA ILE A 555 7.77 2.71 25.26
C ILE A 555 9.22 3.16 25.43
N LEU A 556 9.56 3.93 26.47
CA LEU A 556 10.94 4.36 26.69
C LEU A 556 11.89 3.16 26.85
N LYS A 557 11.49 2.15 27.61
CA LYS A 557 12.32 0.98 27.91
C LYS A 557 12.49 0.05 26.70
N ASP A 558 11.39 -0.25 26.00
CA ASP A 558 11.33 -1.35 25.04
C ASP A 558 11.22 -0.91 23.58
N TYR A 559 10.83 0.35 23.35
CA TYR A 559 10.52 0.93 22.05
C TYR A 559 11.06 2.36 21.91
N SER A 560 12.15 2.72 22.61
CA SER A 560 12.72 4.08 22.55
C SER A 560 13.04 4.51 21.12
N TYR A 561 13.39 3.57 20.25
CA TYR A 561 13.64 3.80 18.82
C TYR A 561 12.38 4.15 18.01
N TYR A 562 11.17 4.10 18.58
CA TYR A 562 9.94 4.65 17.96
C TYR A 562 9.68 6.12 18.34
N ILE A 563 10.41 6.66 19.32
CA ILE A 563 10.29 8.04 19.77
C ILE A 563 11.62 8.76 19.55
N ASP A 564 11.56 10.03 19.17
CA ASP A 564 12.79 10.83 18.99
C ASP A 564 13.11 11.59 20.28
N GLU A 565 14.39 11.75 20.59
CA GLU A 565 14.87 12.72 21.58
C GLU A 565 14.80 14.11 20.96
N GLY A 566 13.58 14.65 20.89
CA GLY A 566 13.27 15.62 19.85
C GLY A 566 12.85 17.02 20.27
N ASN A 567 12.50 17.28 21.53
CA ASN A 567 11.90 18.57 21.87
C ASN A 567 12.26 18.97 23.30
N THR A 568 13.49 19.44 23.51
CA THR A 568 13.78 20.23 24.71
C THR A 568 12.93 21.49 24.63
N LEU A 569 11.74 21.44 25.24
CA LEU A 569 10.88 22.60 25.40
C LEU A 569 11.68 23.68 26.12
N LYS A 570 11.56 24.93 25.69
CA LYS A 570 12.19 26.02 26.44
C LYS A 570 11.57 26.07 27.84
N GLU A 571 12.33 26.44 28.86
CA GLU A 571 11.81 26.56 30.24
C GLU A 571 10.54 27.42 30.33
N GLU A 572 10.39 28.40 29.44
CA GLU A 572 9.19 29.25 29.35
C GLU A 572 7.95 28.51 28.83
N GLU A 573 8.12 27.52 27.95
CA GLU A 573 7.03 26.68 27.45
C GLU A 573 6.63 25.62 28.48
N LEU A 574 7.62 25.08 29.22
CA LEU A 574 7.39 24.13 30.30
C LEU A 574 6.51 24.71 31.43
N LYS A 575 6.59 26.02 31.69
CA LYS A 575 5.76 26.71 32.71
C LYS A 575 4.25 26.67 32.43
N ASN A 576 3.85 26.36 31.20
CA ASN A 576 2.43 26.23 30.83
C ASN A 576 1.85 24.86 31.20
N TYR A 577 2.70 23.89 31.57
CA TYR A 577 2.31 22.51 31.87
C TYR A 577 2.71 22.20 33.33
N VAL A 578 1.72 22.11 34.22
CA VAL A 578 1.91 21.85 35.66
C VAL A 578 1.28 20.53 36.04
#